data_AF-A0A164MEV8-F1
#
_entry.id   AF-A0A164MEV8-F1
#
_cell.length_a   1.000
_cell.length_b   1.000
_cell.length_c   1.000
_cell.angle_alpha   90.00
_cell.angle_beta   90.00
_cell.angle_gamma   90.00
#
_symmetry.space_group_name_H-M   'P 1'
#
loop_
_entity.id
_entity.type
_entity.pdbx_description
1 polymer ?
#
loop_
_entity_poly.entity_id
_entity_poly.type
_entity_poly.pdbx_seq_one_letter_code
_entity_poly.pdbx_strand_id
1 'polypeptide(L)'
;MKFYLGTHQPQWLTRVDVPLFVSDRTLRQRRTLRRAMGPWALDSGGFTELSTHGNWSNGPTPAEYASRVCRYRETVGGLIWAAPQDWMCEPYITAKTGLTVAERQRRTIGNFLELRSLAPVLPFAPVLQGWRRDDYLACVDLYTAAGVDLSAEPIVGLGSVCRRQGTSDAAAIVTDLVAAVPGIRLHGFGIKITGLRRYGALLTSADSMAWSYTARRQPALTGCAGHRNCANCLRYVLAWRTRILAQPLQQRLGVLR
;
A
#
# COMPACT_ATOMS: atom_id res chain seq x y z
N MET A 1 8.71 9.51 -8.89
CA MET A 1 7.88 8.56 -8.12
C MET A 1 6.40 8.81 -8.40
N LYS A 2 5.60 7.76 -8.62
CA LYS A 2 4.13 7.86 -8.73
C LYS A 2 3.50 7.95 -7.33
N PHE A 3 2.61 8.90 -7.10
CA PHE A 3 1.90 9.01 -5.82
C PHE A 3 0.41 8.70 -5.98
N TYR A 4 -0.03 7.63 -5.32
CA TYR A 4 -1.43 7.25 -5.24
C TYR A 4 -2.11 7.95 -4.07
N LEU A 5 -3.25 8.57 -4.34
CA LEU A 5 -4.04 9.20 -3.30
C LEU A 5 -4.88 8.13 -2.59
N GLY A 6 -4.50 7.80 -1.35
CA GLY A 6 -5.28 6.91 -0.50
C GLY A 6 -6.64 7.51 -0.19
N THR A 7 -7.71 6.75 -0.40
CA THR A 7 -9.07 7.22 -0.09
C THR A 7 -9.98 6.12 0.46
N HIS A 8 -10.81 6.47 1.44
CA HIS A 8 -11.94 5.67 1.92
C HIS A 8 -13.25 6.00 1.19
N GLN A 9 -13.20 6.82 0.14
CA GLN A 9 -14.33 7.23 -0.69
C GLN A 9 -14.20 6.61 -2.10
N PRO A 10 -14.54 5.32 -2.28
CA PRO A 10 -14.33 4.60 -3.54
C PRO A 10 -15.08 5.23 -4.73
N GLN A 11 -16.17 5.97 -4.49
CA GLN A 11 -16.88 6.68 -5.56
C GLN A 11 -16.03 7.76 -6.24
N TRP A 12 -14.92 8.19 -5.64
CA TRP A 12 -14.00 9.13 -6.27
C TRP A 12 -13.28 8.54 -7.49
N LEU A 13 -13.23 7.21 -7.64
CA LEU A 13 -12.78 6.56 -8.87
C LEU A 13 -13.50 7.12 -10.11
N THR A 14 -14.77 7.52 -9.97
CA THR A 14 -15.59 8.05 -11.07
C THR A 14 -15.56 9.57 -11.22
N ARG A 15 -14.72 10.25 -10.42
CA ARG A 15 -14.74 11.73 -10.32
C ARG A 15 -13.42 12.39 -10.63
N VAL A 16 -12.32 11.64 -10.59
CA VAL A 16 -10.97 12.16 -10.80
C VAL A 16 -10.13 11.14 -11.57
N ASP A 17 -9.22 11.66 -12.37
CA ASP A 17 -8.25 10.91 -13.18
C ASP A 17 -6.88 10.74 -12.47
N VAL A 18 -6.68 11.38 -11.32
CA VAL A 18 -5.45 11.20 -10.54
C VAL A 18 -5.34 9.77 -9.99
N PRO A 19 -4.12 9.21 -9.88
CA PRO A 19 -3.92 7.89 -9.30
C PRO A 19 -4.53 7.74 -7.90
N LEU A 20 -5.40 6.75 -7.71
CA LEU A 20 -6.03 6.46 -6.40
C LEU A 20 -5.53 5.15 -5.78
N PHE A 21 -5.51 5.10 -4.45
CA PHE A 21 -5.30 3.87 -3.69
C PHE A 21 -6.56 3.56 -2.89
N VAL A 22 -7.21 2.44 -3.17
CA VAL A 22 -8.55 2.11 -2.67
C VAL A 22 -8.53 0.75 -2.00
N SER A 23 -9.22 0.60 -0.87
CA SER A 23 -9.28 -0.66 -0.13
C SER A 23 -10.45 -1.54 -0.57
N ASP A 24 -10.20 -2.84 -0.71
CA ASP A 24 -11.23 -3.86 -0.93
C ASP A 24 -12.34 -3.76 0.12
N ARG A 25 -12.00 -3.44 1.38
CA ARG A 25 -12.99 -3.26 2.44
C ARG A 25 -14.08 -2.24 2.10
N THR A 26 -13.73 -1.20 1.34
CA THR A 26 -14.68 -0.16 0.93
C THR A 26 -15.39 -0.51 -0.38
N LEU A 27 -14.71 -1.20 -1.30
CA LEU A 27 -15.27 -1.61 -2.59
C LEU A 27 -16.22 -2.79 -2.45
N ARG A 28 -15.91 -3.75 -1.59
CA ARG A 28 -16.71 -4.97 -1.39
C ARG A 28 -18.11 -4.71 -0.86
N GLN A 29 -18.33 -3.54 -0.24
CA GLN A 29 -19.62 -3.08 0.26
C GLN A 29 -20.49 -2.44 -0.84
N ARG A 30 -19.94 -2.19 -2.04
CA ARG A 30 -20.65 -1.52 -3.13
C ARG A 30 -21.41 -2.53 -3.97
N ARG A 31 -22.73 -2.32 -4.07
CA ARG A 31 -23.60 -3.07 -4.98
C ARG A 31 -23.24 -2.78 -6.43
N THR A 32 -23.18 -1.50 -6.79
CA THR A 32 -22.85 -1.02 -8.13
C THR A 32 -21.41 -0.53 -8.18
N LEU A 33 -20.66 -1.04 -9.16
CA LEU A 33 -19.33 -0.57 -9.52
C LEU A 33 -19.43 0.23 -10.82
N ARG A 34 -18.63 1.27 -10.93
CA ARG A 34 -18.63 2.19 -12.08
C ARG A 34 -17.21 2.36 -12.59
N ARG A 35 -17.08 2.68 -13.89
CA ARG A 35 -15.79 2.87 -14.55
C ARG A 35 -14.97 3.96 -13.88
N ALA A 36 -13.71 3.65 -13.58
CA ALA A 36 -12.76 4.64 -13.09
C ALA A 36 -12.36 5.62 -14.21
N MET A 37 -12.17 6.90 -13.86
CA MET A 37 -11.66 7.92 -14.77
C MET A 37 -10.13 7.88 -14.91
N GLY A 38 -9.42 7.26 -13.97
CA GLY A 38 -7.96 7.21 -13.92
C GLY A 38 -7.41 5.90 -13.36
N PRO A 39 -6.07 5.75 -13.35
CA PRO A 39 -5.42 4.56 -12.83
C PRO A 39 -5.62 4.45 -11.32
N TRP A 40 -5.68 3.22 -10.81
CA TRP A 40 -5.74 2.99 -9.38
C TRP A 40 -5.08 1.68 -8.99
N ALA A 41 -4.76 1.55 -7.71
CA ALA A 41 -4.27 0.30 -7.14
C ALA A 41 -5.07 -0.06 -5.88
N LEU A 42 -5.07 -1.36 -5.58
CA LEU A 42 -5.96 -1.95 -4.59
C LEU A 42 -5.18 -2.37 -3.34
N ASP A 43 -5.64 -1.86 -2.20
CA ASP A 43 -5.31 -2.38 -0.87
C ASP A 43 -6.23 -3.57 -0.54
N SER A 44 -5.67 -4.66 -0.01
CA SER A 44 -6.44 -5.85 0.38
C SER A 44 -7.22 -5.65 1.68
N GLY A 45 -6.87 -4.65 2.47
CA GLY A 45 -7.44 -4.39 3.79
C GLY A 45 -6.72 -5.08 4.94
N GLY A 46 -5.56 -5.70 4.70
CA GLY A 46 -4.81 -6.48 5.70
C GLY A 46 -4.51 -5.71 6.98
N PHE A 47 -4.22 -4.41 6.86
CA PHE A 47 -4.06 -3.54 8.04
C PHE A 47 -5.28 -3.61 8.98
N THR A 48 -6.49 -3.50 8.42
CA THR A 48 -7.70 -3.44 9.23
C THR A 48 -8.13 -4.82 9.71
N GLU A 49 -8.06 -5.85 8.86
CA GLU A 49 -8.43 -7.22 9.26
C GLU A 49 -7.59 -7.69 10.45
N LEU A 50 -6.27 -7.51 10.38
CA LEU A 50 -5.37 -7.93 11.46
C LEU A 50 -5.46 -7.03 12.69
N SER A 51 -5.65 -5.71 12.52
CA SER A 51 -5.83 -4.82 13.68
C SER A 51 -7.12 -5.11 14.43
N THR A 52 -8.22 -5.41 13.74
CA THR A 52 -9.51 -5.68 14.34
C THR A 52 -9.60 -7.12 14.85
N HIS A 53 -9.36 -8.10 13.98
CA HIS A 53 -9.64 -9.52 14.22
C HIS A 53 -8.38 -10.36 14.51
N GLY A 54 -7.18 -9.84 14.23
CA GLY A 54 -5.92 -10.59 14.41
C GLY A 54 -5.65 -11.64 13.33
N ASN A 55 -6.58 -11.85 12.40
CA ASN A 55 -6.51 -12.84 11.33
C ASN A 55 -7.41 -12.42 10.16
N TRP A 56 -7.42 -13.23 9.11
CA TRP A 56 -8.26 -13.06 7.93
C TRP A 56 -9.61 -13.78 7.99
N SER A 57 -9.99 -14.39 9.13
CA SER A 57 -11.21 -15.22 9.22
C SER A 57 -12.51 -14.44 9.03
N ASN A 58 -12.50 -13.11 9.18
CA ASN A 58 -13.64 -12.23 8.90
C ASN A 58 -13.50 -11.49 7.55
N GLY A 59 -12.39 -11.71 6.84
CA GLY A 59 -12.16 -11.21 5.50
C GLY A 59 -12.60 -12.23 4.44
N PRO A 60 -12.47 -11.88 3.15
CA PRO A 60 -12.67 -12.85 2.08
C PRO A 60 -11.62 -13.95 2.13
N THR A 61 -11.98 -15.15 1.72
CA THR A 61 -11.00 -16.18 1.36
C THR A 61 -10.15 -15.73 0.16
N PRO A 62 -8.98 -16.34 -0.10
CA PRO A 62 -8.17 -16.03 -1.29
C PRO A 62 -8.94 -16.14 -2.60
N ALA A 63 -9.79 -17.16 -2.75
CA ALA A 63 -10.65 -17.34 -3.93
C ALA A 63 -11.71 -16.23 -4.06
N GLU A 64 -12.36 -15.85 -2.96
CA GLU A 64 -13.31 -14.73 -2.95
C GLU A 64 -12.60 -13.40 -3.26
N TYR A 65 -11.40 -13.19 -2.72
CA TYR A 65 -10.61 -12.01 -3.00
C TYR A 65 -10.21 -11.95 -4.47
N ALA A 66 -9.69 -13.05 -5.04
CA ALA A 66 -9.36 -13.14 -6.46
C ALA A 66 -10.56 -12.86 -7.38
N SER A 67 -11.72 -13.44 -7.06
CA SER A 67 -12.98 -13.17 -7.77
C SER A 67 -13.38 -11.68 -7.71
N ARG A 68 -13.23 -11.05 -6.54
CA ARG A 68 -13.46 -9.60 -6.38
C ARG A 68 -12.49 -8.77 -7.20
N VAL A 69 -11.19 -9.07 -7.17
CA VAL A 69 -10.18 -8.35 -7.96
C VAL A 69 -10.45 -8.49 -9.46
N CYS A 70 -10.85 -9.69 -9.91
CA CYS A 70 -11.30 -9.91 -11.29
C CYS A 70 -12.47 -9.00 -11.65
N ARG A 71 -13.54 -9.02 -10.83
CA ARG A 71 -14.71 -8.15 -11.01
C ARG A 71 -14.32 -6.67 -11.02
N TYR A 72 -13.41 -6.23 -10.15
CA TYR A 72 -12.95 -4.84 -10.13
C TYR A 72 -12.21 -4.48 -11.41
N ARG A 73 -11.29 -5.33 -11.88
CA ARG A 73 -10.57 -5.14 -13.15
C ARG A 73 -11.54 -5.02 -14.32
N GLU A 74 -12.53 -5.91 -14.40
CA GLU A 74 -13.48 -5.96 -15.52
C GLU A 74 -14.51 -4.84 -15.50
N THR A 75 -15.03 -4.47 -14.33
CA THR A 75 -16.16 -3.52 -14.20
C THR A 75 -15.71 -2.09 -13.90
N VAL A 76 -14.74 -1.91 -13.01
CA VAL A 76 -14.17 -0.59 -12.69
C VAL A 76 -13.15 -0.21 -13.75
N GLY A 77 -12.31 -1.15 -14.21
CA GLY A 77 -11.22 -0.85 -15.14
C GLY A 77 -10.13 0.01 -14.51
N GLY A 78 -8.99 0.19 -15.20
CA GLY A 78 -7.89 1.05 -14.73
C GLY A 78 -7.11 0.54 -13.52
N LEU A 79 -7.36 -0.70 -13.06
CA LEU A 79 -6.60 -1.33 -11.98
C LEU A 79 -5.17 -1.65 -12.48
N ILE A 80 -4.17 -1.04 -11.85
CA ILE A 80 -2.76 -1.21 -12.20
C ILE A 80 -2.15 -2.41 -11.47
N TRP A 81 -2.45 -2.57 -10.18
CA TRP A 81 -2.00 -3.69 -9.37
C TRP A 81 -2.84 -3.83 -8.09
N ALA A 82 -2.81 -5.01 -7.47
CA ALA A 82 -3.49 -5.32 -6.21
C ALA A 82 -2.51 -5.91 -5.19
N ALA A 83 -2.58 -5.44 -3.94
CA ALA A 83 -1.87 -6.06 -2.83
C ALA A 83 -2.46 -7.46 -2.51
N PRO A 84 -1.67 -8.42 -2.03
CA PRO A 84 -2.16 -9.69 -1.53
C PRO A 84 -2.78 -9.49 -0.15
N GLN A 85 -3.41 -10.54 0.39
CA GLN A 85 -3.88 -10.58 1.77
C GLN A 85 -2.69 -10.82 2.72
N ASP A 86 -1.90 -9.77 2.89
CA ASP A 86 -0.63 -9.79 3.61
C ASP A 86 -0.78 -9.85 5.14
N TRP A 87 0.35 -10.15 5.80
CA TRP A 87 0.45 -10.23 7.24
C TRP A 87 1.49 -9.26 7.77
N MET A 88 1.03 -8.09 8.23
CA MET A 88 1.91 -7.03 8.74
C MET A 88 2.66 -7.44 10.03
N CYS A 89 3.82 -6.86 10.28
CA CYS A 89 4.78 -7.27 11.30
C CYS A 89 4.98 -6.21 12.41
N GLU A 90 4.11 -5.20 12.53
CA GLU A 90 4.19 -4.23 13.61
C GLU A 90 4.12 -4.92 15.00
N PRO A 91 4.95 -4.53 15.98
CA PRO A 91 5.03 -5.21 17.28
C PRO A 91 3.70 -5.35 18.03
N TYR A 92 2.82 -4.35 17.92
CA TYR A 92 1.52 -4.40 18.57
C TYR A 92 0.57 -5.43 17.93
N ILE A 93 0.78 -5.76 16.65
CA ILE A 93 0.03 -6.79 15.93
C ILE A 93 0.63 -8.17 16.18
N THR A 94 1.96 -8.32 16.13
CA THR A 94 2.61 -9.59 16.48
C THR A 94 2.26 -10.00 17.91
N ALA A 95 2.34 -9.07 18.87
CA ALA A 95 1.94 -9.29 20.26
C ALA A 95 0.46 -9.71 20.40
N LYS A 96 -0.45 -9.11 19.62
CA LYS A 96 -1.89 -9.47 19.64
C LYS A 96 -2.15 -10.90 19.15
N THR A 97 -1.35 -11.40 18.21
CA THR A 97 -1.60 -12.69 17.54
C THR A 97 -0.72 -13.85 18.00
N GLY A 98 0.41 -13.56 18.64
CA GLY A 98 1.46 -14.55 18.94
C GLY A 98 2.29 -15.02 17.74
N LEU A 99 2.02 -14.56 16.51
CA LEU A 99 2.77 -14.98 15.32
C LEU A 99 4.10 -14.23 15.18
N THR A 100 5.15 -14.99 14.88
CA THR A 100 6.50 -14.47 14.60
C THR A 100 6.54 -13.74 13.26
N VAL A 101 7.58 -12.91 13.04
CA VAL A 101 7.82 -12.25 11.74
C VAL A 101 7.98 -13.28 10.62
N ALA A 102 8.76 -14.34 10.85
CA ALA A 102 8.98 -15.41 9.86
C ALA A 102 7.66 -16.10 9.45
N GLU A 103 6.77 -16.37 10.41
CA GLU A 103 5.48 -16.97 10.10
C GLU A 103 4.58 -16.03 9.27
N ARG A 104 4.62 -14.73 9.57
CA ARG A 104 3.88 -13.71 8.80
C ARG A 104 4.42 -13.55 7.38
N GLN A 105 5.73 -13.63 7.19
CA GLN A 105 6.35 -13.67 5.87
C GLN A 105 5.86 -14.87 5.07
N ARG A 106 5.92 -16.09 5.66
CA ARG A 106 5.42 -17.30 5.01
C ARG A 106 3.95 -17.19 4.61
N ARG A 107 3.09 -16.67 5.49
CA ARG A 107 1.67 -16.47 5.17
C ARG A 107 1.44 -15.44 4.06
N THR A 108 2.21 -14.36 4.05
CA THR A 108 2.13 -13.32 3.00
C THR A 108 2.55 -13.89 1.65
N ILE A 109 3.69 -14.60 1.61
CA ILE A 109 4.22 -15.22 0.39
C ILE A 109 3.28 -16.33 -0.09
N GLY A 110 2.84 -17.21 0.81
CA GLY A 110 1.90 -18.28 0.49
C GLY A 110 0.59 -17.74 -0.09
N ASN A 111 0.03 -16.67 0.50
CA ASN A 111 -1.14 -16.02 -0.05
C ASN A 111 -0.89 -15.40 -1.44
N PHE A 112 0.23 -14.73 -1.64
CA PHE A 112 0.60 -14.19 -2.95
C PHE A 112 0.68 -15.28 -4.03
N LEU A 113 1.32 -16.41 -3.73
CA LEU A 113 1.44 -17.54 -4.63
C LEU A 113 0.08 -18.18 -4.92
N GLU A 114 -0.76 -18.35 -3.89
CA GLU A 114 -2.13 -18.85 -4.04
C GLU A 114 -2.96 -17.94 -4.95
N LEU A 115 -2.90 -16.61 -4.76
CA LEU A 115 -3.61 -15.66 -5.61
C LEU A 115 -3.16 -15.70 -7.06
N ARG A 116 -1.84 -15.83 -7.31
CA ARG A 116 -1.31 -16.00 -8.68
C ARG A 116 -1.68 -17.34 -9.30
N SER A 117 -1.83 -18.39 -8.50
CA SER A 117 -2.32 -19.69 -8.97
C SER A 117 -3.81 -19.63 -9.34
N LEU A 118 -4.63 -19.05 -8.47
CA LEU A 118 -6.07 -18.90 -8.66
C LEU A 118 -6.44 -18.00 -9.84
N ALA A 119 -5.67 -16.93 -10.07
CA ALA A 119 -5.96 -15.95 -11.10
C ALA A 119 -4.67 -15.36 -11.71
N PRO A 120 -3.95 -16.13 -12.55
CA PRO A 120 -2.62 -15.76 -13.06
C PRO A 120 -2.60 -14.51 -13.95
N VAL A 121 -3.75 -14.12 -14.49
CA VAL A 121 -3.91 -12.92 -15.33
C VAL A 121 -4.12 -11.63 -14.53
N LEU A 122 -4.30 -11.72 -13.21
CA LEU A 122 -4.53 -10.56 -12.35
C LEU A 122 -3.21 -9.99 -11.83
N PRO A 123 -3.10 -8.65 -11.68
CA PRO A 123 -1.86 -7.97 -11.35
C PRO A 123 -1.61 -7.97 -9.83
N PHE A 124 -1.54 -9.14 -9.20
CA PHE A 124 -1.13 -9.23 -7.80
C PHE A 124 0.35 -8.89 -7.65
N ALA A 125 0.68 -7.99 -6.74
CA ALA A 125 2.05 -7.61 -6.44
C ALA A 125 2.54 -8.35 -5.18
N PRO A 126 3.79 -8.83 -5.13
CA PRO A 126 4.35 -9.35 -3.89
C PRO A 126 4.53 -8.22 -2.86
N VAL A 127 4.51 -8.58 -1.58
CA VAL A 127 4.76 -7.64 -0.47
C VAL A 127 5.86 -8.19 0.42
N LEU A 128 6.90 -7.38 0.61
CA LEU A 128 7.95 -7.62 1.60
C LEU A 128 7.44 -7.24 2.99
N GLN A 129 7.60 -8.15 3.94
CA GLN A 129 7.23 -7.97 5.34
C GLN A 129 8.44 -8.14 6.24
N GLY A 130 8.45 -7.41 7.36
CA GLY A 130 9.54 -7.47 8.33
C GLY A 130 9.44 -6.36 9.38
N TRP A 131 10.21 -6.47 10.46
CA TRP A 131 10.36 -5.42 11.45
C TRP A 131 11.80 -4.91 11.52
N ARG A 132 12.81 -5.76 11.61
CA ARG A 132 14.23 -5.37 11.53
C ARG A 132 14.72 -5.34 10.09
N ARG A 133 15.90 -4.75 9.84
CA ARG A 133 16.54 -4.73 8.51
C ARG A 133 16.70 -6.14 7.96
N ASP A 134 17.27 -7.02 8.77
CA ASP A 134 17.51 -8.42 8.41
C ASP A 134 16.23 -9.19 8.12
N ASP A 135 15.10 -8.83 8.75
CA ASP A 135 13.82 -9.45 8.44
C ASP A 135 13.44 -9.22 6.97
N TYR A 136 13.67 -8.03 6.41
CA TYR A 136 13.34 -7.76 5.01
C TYR A 136 14.26 -8.49 4.05
N LEU A 137 15.55 -8.62 4.37
CA LEU A 137 16.49 -9.39 3.57
C LEU A 137 16.13 -10.88 3.60
N ALA A 138 15.80 -11.43 4.77
CA ALA A 138 15.26 -12.78 4.88
C ALA A 138 13.94 -12.95 4.09
N CYS A 139 13.09 -11.92 4.03
CA CYS A 139 11.88 -11.95 3.21
C CYS A 139 12.19 -12.03 1.71
N VAL A 140 13.24 -11.31 1.25
CA VAL A 140 13.72 -11.41 -0.13
C VAL A 140 14.18 -12.84 -0.42
N ASP A 141 14.97 -13.44 0.47
CA ASP A 141 15.43 -14.83 0.32
C ASP A 141 14.27 -15.82 0.26
N LEU A 142 13.21 -15.60 1.05
CA LEU A 142 12.02 -16.44 1.01
C LEU A 142 11.26 -16.34 -0.32
N TYR A 143 11.17 -15.15 -0.94
CA TYR A 143 10.60 -15.02 -2.29
C TYR A 143 11.48 -15.70 -3.34
N THR A 144 12.80 -15.53 -3.27
CA THR A 144 13.76 -16.21 -4.16
C THR A 144 13.64 -17.73 -4.05
N ALA A 145 13.58 -18.27 -2.83
CA ALA A 145 13.39 -19.70 -2.58
C ALA A 145 12.04 -20.22 -3.09
N ALA A 146 11.02 -19.36 -3.16
CA ALA A 146 9.73 -19.66 -3.75
C ALA A 146 9.69 -19.49 -5.29
N GLY A 147 10.82 -19.20 -5.93
CA GLY A 147 10.94 -19.02 -7.37
C GLY A 147 10.42 -17.67 -7.89
N VAL A 148 10.33 -16.65 -7.02
CA VAL A 148 9.85 -15.31 -7.37
C VAL A 148 11.03 -14.35 -7.48
N ASP A 149 11.33 -13.89 -8.68
CA ASP A 149 12.29 -12.81 -8.91
C ASP A 149 11.65 -11.44 -8.69
N LEU A 150 11.92 -10.84 -7.53
CA LEU A 150 11.39 -9.53 -7.15
C LEU A 150 11.89 -8.37 -8.02
N SER A 151 12.99 -8.52 -8.75
CA SER A 151 13.50 -7.48 -9.66
C SER A 151 12.67 -7.41 -10.96
N ALA A 152 12.15 -8.57 -11.40
CA ALA A 152 11.27 -8.68 -12.56
C ALA A 152 9.83 -8.18 -12.28
N GLU A 153 9.42 -8.15 -11.01
CA GLU A 153 8.05 -7.81 -10.62
C GLU A 153 7.69 -6.34 -10.88
N PRO A 154 6.50 -6.05 -11.48
CA PRO A 154 6.08 -4.70 -11.86
C PRO A 154 6.19 -3.66 -10.75
N ILE A 155 5.91 -4.11 -9.55
CA ILE A 155 5.95 -3.37 -8.30
C ILE A 155 6.05 -4.37 -7.15
N VAL A 156 6.78 -4.02 -6.08
CA VAL A 156 6.89 -4.79 -4.85
C VAL A 156 6.44 -3.91 -3.69
N GLY A 157 5.43 -4.33 -2.94
CA GLY A 157 4.95 -3.59 -1.78
C GLY A 157 5.92 -3.69 -0.59
N LEU A 158 6.06 -2.60 0.17
CA LEU A 158 6.87 -2.55 1.39
C LEU A 158 5.96 -2.41 2.60
N GLY A 159 5.63 -3.54 3.24
CA GLY A 159 4.78 -3.60 4.42
C GLY A 159 5.47 -3.12 5.69
N SER A 160 4.69 -2.84 6.74
CA SER A 160 5.19 -2.60 8.11
C SER A 160 6.17 -1.43 8.35
N VAL A 161 6.30 -0.51 7.39
CA VAL A 161 7.17 0.69 7.52
C VAL A 161 6.38 1.95 7.91
N CYS A 162 5.06 1.97 7.69
CA CYS A 162 4.21 3.15 7.84
C CYS A 162 4.33 3.83 9.22
N ARG A 163 4.35 3.10 10.34
CA ARG A 163 4.38 3.75 11.68
C ARG A 163 5.76 4.26 12.13
N ARG A 164 6.83 3.94 11.41
CA ARG A 164 8.22 4.33 11.73
C ARG A 164 8.92 5.15 10.65
N GLN A 165 8.16 5.59 9.66
CA GLN A 165 8.63 6.37 8.50
C GLN A 165 9.42 7.67 8.79
N GLY A 166 9.41 8.17 10.03
CA GLY A 166 10.22 9.33 10.44
C GLY A 166 11.59 8.97 11.03
N THR A 167 11.90 7.68 11.20
CA THR A 167 13.17 7.23 11.78
C THR A 167 14.24 7.03 10.70
N SER A 168 15.51 7.02 11.11
CA SER A 168 16.63 6.57 10.27
C SER A 168 16.44 5.15 9.76
N ASP A 169 15.76 4.29 10.53
CA ASP A 169 15.62 2.87 10.22
C ASP A 169 14.81 2.62 8.95
N ALA A 170 13.73 3.38 8.72
CA ALA A 170 12.93 3.23 7.50
C ALA A 170 13.74 3.56 6.24
N ALA A 171 14.58 4.59 6.29
CA ALA A 171 15.46 4.94 5.18
C ALA A 171 16.52 3.85 4.95
N ALA A 172 17.13 3.33 6.03
CA ALA A 172 18.11 2.25 5.96
C ALA A 172 17.53 0.98 5.32
N ILE A 173 16.31 0.57 5.71
CA ILE A 173 15.65 -0.60 5.12
C ILE A 173 15.44 -0.43 3.61
N VAL A 174 14.96 0.73 3.17
CA VAL A 174 14.73 0.99 1.75
C VAL A 174 16.06 0.98 0.99
N THR A 175 17.10 1.58 1.56
CA THR A 175 18.45 1.57 0.96
C THR A 175 19.01 0.14 0.84
N ASP A 176 18.91 -0.67 1.90
CA ASP A 176 19.39 -2.05 1.88
C ASP A 176 18.65 -2.90 0.87
N LEU A 177 17.32 -2.74 0.76
CA LEU A 177 16.51 -3.47 -0.22
C LEU A 177 16.90 -3.12 -1.65
N VAL A 178 17.15 -1.84 -1.94
CA VAL A 178 17.59 -1.39 -3.27
C VAL A 178 19.01 -1.90 -3.58
N ALA A 179 19.87 -2.03 -2.57
CA ALA A 179 21.21 -2.59 -2.74
C ALA A 179 21.18 -4.12 -2.93
N ALA A 180 20.36 -4.83 -2.14
CA ALA A 180 20.24 -6.28 -2.16
C ALA A 180 19.50 -6.80 -3.41
N VAL A 181 18.54 -6.03 -3.93
CA VAL A 181 17.79 -6.37 -5.14
C VAL A 181 17.89 -5.22 -6.15
N PRO A 182 18.98 -5.15 -6.93
CA PRO A 182 19.15 -4.13 -7.95
C PRO A 182 17.95 -4.08 -8.91
N GLY A 183 17.38 -2.90 -9.09
CA GLY A 183 16.21 -2.69 -9.97
C GLY A 183 14.85 -2.94 -9.31
N ILE A 184 14.79 -3.30 -8.02
CA ILE A 184 13.51 -3.47 -7.32
C ILE A 184 12.63 -2.23 -7.38
N ARG A 185 11.35 -2.43 -7.70
CA ARG A 185 10.36 -1.35 -7.86
C ARG A 185 9.46 -1.24 -6.65
N LEU A 186 9.95 -0.57 -5.61
CA LEU A 186 9.23 -0.50 -4.33
C LEU A 186 7.99 0.41 -4.37
N HIS A 187 6.90 -0.07 -3.76
CA HIS A 187 5.75 0.72 -3.34
C HIS A 187 5.73 0.88 -1.82
N GLY A 188 5.80 2.12 -1.33
CA GLY A 188 5.66 2.41 0.09
C GLY A 188 4.19 2.57 0.50
N PHE A 189 3.70 1.68 1.36
CA PHE A 189 2.34 1.79 1.90
C PHE A 189 2.24 2.88 2.98
N GLY A 190 1.29 3.81 2.82
CA GLY A 190 0.94 4.79 3.85
C GLY A 190 2.02 5.82 4.20
N ILE A 191 2.91 6.15 3.25
CA ILE A 191 4.06 7.04 3.48
C ILE A 191 3.63 8.52 3.55
N LYS A 192 3.92 9.16 4.67
CA LYS A 192 3.74 10.59 4.98
C LYS A 192 4.89 11.41 4.40
N ILE A 193 4.68 12.73 4.35
CA ILE A 193 5.64 13.73 3.85
C ILE A 193 7.05 13.53 4.42
N THR A 194 7.18 13.24 5.72
CA THR A 194 8.49 13.09 6.37
C THR A 194 9.29 11.91 5.82
N GLY A 195 8.64 10.77 5.57
CA GLY A 195 9.26 9.61 4.94
C GLY A 195 9.56 9.86 3.46
N LEU A 196 8.61 10.48 2.74
CA LEU A 196 8.80 10.84 1.33
C LEU A 196 10.03 11.72 1.13
N ARG A 197 10.22 12.74 1.97
CA ARG A 197 11.40 13.60 1.89
C ARG A 197 12.72 12.85 2.07
N ARG A 198 12.74 11.81 2.91
CA ARG A 198 13.96 11.05 3.29
C ARG A 198 14.34 9.98 2.28
N TYR A 199 13.38 9.18 1.83
CA TYR A 199 13.65 8.00 0.98
C TYR A 199 12.68 7.87 -0.19
N GLY A 200 11.83 8.87 -0.46
CA GLY A 200 10.90 8.82 -1.59
C GLY A 200 11.58 8.75 -2.96
N ALA A 201 12.83 9.22 -3.07
CA ALA A 201 13.65 9.07 -4.28
C ALA A 201 14.05 7.61 -4.57
N LEU A 202 13.96 6.72 -3.57
CA LEU A 202 14.23 5.28 -3.70
C LEU A 202 12.95 4.46 -3.97
N LEU A 203 11.78 5.10 -3.96
CA LEU A 203 10.50 4.43 -4.20
C LEU A 203 10.05 4.65 -5.65
N THR A 204 9.51 3.60 -6.27
CA THR A 204 8.81 3.72 -7.55
C THR A 204 7.46 4.39 -7.36
N SER A 205 6.75 4.00 -6.29
CA SER A 205 5.51 4.64 -5.91
C SER A 205 5.25 4.64 -4.41
N ALA A 206 4.28 5.44 -3.97
CA ALA A 206 3.79 5.42 -2.59
C ALA A 206 2.31 5.82 -2.56
N ASP A 207 1.62 5.47 -1.49
CA ASP A 207 0.30 5.98 -1.18
C ASP A 207 0.26 6.66 0.19
N SER A 208 -0.78 7.48 0.42
CA SER A 208 -1.12 7.88 1.78
C SER A 208 -2.54 8.39 1.92
N MET A 209 -3.17 8.03 3.04
CA MET A 209 -4.45 8.57 3.50
C MET A 209 -4.30 9.57 4.68
N ALA A 210 -3.07 10.03 4.96
CA ALA A 210 -2.78 10.90 6.10
C ALA A 210 -3.58 12.21 6.09
N TRP A 211 -3.97 12.69 4.90
CA TRP A 211 -4.81 13.86 4.72
C TRP A 211 -6.12 13.79 5.49
N SER A 212 -6.78 12.62 5.55
CA SER A 212 -8.09 12.50 6.21
C SER A 212 -7.94 12.63 7.71
N TYR A 213 -6.87 12.07 8.28
CA TYR A 213 -6.59 12.20 9.71
C TYR A 213 -6.34 13.66 10.12
N THR A 214 -5.56 14.40 9.33
CA THR A 214 -5.33 15.84 9.55
C THR A 214 -6.61 16.64 9.39
N ALA A 215 -7.36 16.39 8.30
CA ALA A 215 -8.57 17.13 7.99
C ALA A 215 -9.67 16.94 9.04
N ARG A 216 -9.76 15.79 9.74
CA ARG A 216 -10.72 15.58 10.85
C ARG A 216 -10.51 16.53 12.03
N ARG A 217 -9.29 17.04 12.21
CA ARG A 217 -8.87 17.87 13.36
C ARG A 217 -8.82 19.36 13.02
N GLN A 218 -9.27 19.73 11.83
CA GLN A 218 -9.27 21.11 11.36
C GLN A 218 -10.70 21.50 10.96
N PRO A 219 -11.07 22.78 11.09
CA PRO A 219 -12.32 23.26 10.51
C PRO A 219 -12.32 23.03 9.00
N ALA A 220 -13.52 22.96 8.42
CA ALA A 220 -13.65 22.93 6.97
C ALA A 220 -12.99 24.17 6.34
N LEU A 221 -12.39 23.98 5.15
CA LEU A 221 -11.79 25.10 4.40
C LEU A 221 -12.83 26.17 4.08
N THR A 222 -12.41 27.42 4.00
CA THR A 222 -13.26 28.51 3.51
C THR A 222 -13.89 28.17 2.15
N GLY A 223 -15.21 28.32 2.06
CA GLY A 223 -16.01 27.95 0.88
C GLY A 223 -16.41 26.47 0.79
N CYS A 224 -16.03 25.64 1.76
CA CYS A 224 -16.67 24.32 1.92
C CYS A 224 -17.97 24.49 2.73
N ALA A 225 -19.11 24.13 2.11
CA ALA A 225 -20.41 24.10 2.77
C ALA A 225 -20.85 22.65 3.07
N GLY A 226 -21.69 22.45 4.09
CA GLY A 226 -22.35 21.18 4.38
C GLY A 226 -21.50 20.12 5.10
N HIS A 227 -20.31 20.47 5.62
CA HIS A 227 -19.53 19.57 6.47
C HIS A 227 -18.68 20.33 7.49
N ARG A 228 -18.58 19.78 8.72
CA ARG A 228 -17.80 20.38 9.82
C ARG A 228 -16.30 20.40 9.54
N ASN A 229 -15.80 19.40 8.82
CA ASN A 229 -14.38 19.23 8.54
C ASN A 229 -14.17 18.53 7.19
N CYS A 230 -12.97 18.66 6.63
CA CYS A 230 -12.69 18.21 5.27
C CYS A 230 -12.24 16.74 5.16
N ALA A 231 -12.54 15.91 6.17
CA ALA A 231 -12.12 14.50 6.22
C ALA A 231 -12.65 13.62 5.09
N ASN A 232 -13.68 14.09 4.38
CA ASN A 232 -14.35 13.45 3.24
C ASN A 232 -14.42 14.39 2.03
N CYS A 233 -13.56 15.41 1.95
CA CYS A 233 -13.69 16.49 0.97
C CYS A 233 -12.73 16.31 -0.21
N LEU A 234 -13.29 16.15 -1.41
CA LEU A 234 -12.52 15.98 -2.65
C LEU A 234 -11.62 17.21 -2.94
N ARG A 235 -12.15 18.43 -2.74
CA ARG A 235 -11.39 19.68 -2.92
C ARG A 235 -10.16 19.73 -2.01
N TYR A 236 -10.34 19.37 -0.74
CA TYR A 236 -9.25 19.37 0.24
C TYR A 236 -8.17 18.36 -0.15
N VAL A 237 -8.56 17.13 -0.47
CA VAL A 237 -7.60 16.06 -0.73
C VAL A 237 -6.80 16.30 -2.03
N LEU A 238 -7.42 16.87 -3.07
CA LEU A 238 -6.71 17.21 -4.30
C LEU A 238 -5.69 18.32 -4.06
N ALA A 239 -6.06 19.38 -3.32
CA ALA A 239 -5.12 20.42 -2.90
C ALA A 239 -3.98 19.86 -2.04
N TRP A 240 -4.29 18.92 -1.13
CA TRP A 240 -3.28 18.24 -0.34
C TRP A 240 -2.32 17.43 -1.22
N ARG A 241 -2.83 16.66 -2.18
CA ARG A 241 -2.02 15.88 -3.13
C ARG A 241 -1.05 16.76 -3.91
N THR A 242 -1.51 17.91 -4.41
CA THR A 242 -0.64 18.87 -5.11
C THR A 242 0.53 19.32 -4.23
N ARG A 243 0.27 19.59 -2.94
CA ARG A 243 1.34 19.96 -1.99
C ARG A 243 2.31 18.81 -1.71
N ILE A 244 1.85 17.56 -1.71
CA ILE A 244 2.74 16.38 -1.58
C ILE A 244 3.67 16.29 -2.79
N LEU A 245 3.13 16.43 -3.99
CA LEU A 245 3.91 16.32 -5.22
C LEU A 245 4.90 17.47 -5.41
N ALA A 246 4.63 18.63 -4.82
CA ALA A 246 5.54 19.77 -4.81
C ALA A 246 6.68 19.67 -3.77
N GLN A 247 6.73 18.60 -2.95
CA GLN A 247 7.79 18.46 -1.94
C GLN A 247 9.14 18.12 -2.59
N PRO A 248 10.23 18.81 -2.21
CA PRO A 248 11.56 18.38 -2.61
C PRO A 248 11.87 17.04 -1.96
N LEU A 249 12.29 16.06 -2.78
CA LEU A 249 12.81 14.77 -2.30
C LEU A 249 14.31 14.91 -2.11
N GLN A 250 14.86 14.40 -1.00
CA GLN A 250 16.31 14.32 -0.85
C GLN A 250 16.86 13.45 -2.00
N GLN A 251 17.79 14.02 -2.77
CA GLN A 251 18.51 13.26 -3.78
C GLN A 251 19.38 12.21 -3.09
N ARG A 252 19.67 11.10 -3.78
CA ARG A 252 20.63 10.10 -3.30
C ARG A 252 21.91 10.83 -2.92
N LEU A 253 22.27 10.83 -1.63
CA LEU A 253 23.65 11.08 -1.25
C LEU A 253 24.45 10.00 -1.99
N GLY A 254 25.25 10.42 -2.97
CA GLY A 254 26.10 9.52 -3.71
C GLY A 254 26.93 8.74 -2.71
N VAL A 255 26.76 7.42 -2.69
CA VAL A 255 27.77 6.53 -2.16
C VAL A 255 28.95 6.70 -3.11
N LEU A 256 29.85 7.61 -2.76
CA LEU A 256 31.19 7.63 -3.34
C LEU A 256 31.80 6.26 -3.06
N ARG A 257 32.34 5.71 -4.16
CA ARG A 257 33.01 4.42 -4.34
C ARG A 257 33.73 3.88 -3.12
#